data_AF-A0AA51RSF0-F1
#
_entry.id   AF-A0AA51RSF0-F1
#
_cell.length_a   1.000
_cell.length_b   1.000
_cell.length_c   1.000
_cell.angle_alpha   90.00
_cell.angle_beta   90.00
_cell.angle_gamma   90.00
#
_symmetry.space_group_name_H-M   'P 1'
#
loop_
_entity.id
_entity.type
_entity.pdbx_description
1 polymer ?
#
loop_
_entity_poly.entity_id
_entity_poly.type
_entity_poly.pdbx_seq_one_letter_code
_entity_poly.pdbx_strand_id
1 'polypeptide(L)'
;MLHKIVILGNSGSGKSTLAKKLVEKEKLAHLDLDTLAWLPTSPPKRQLIDVSRHDIEQFMSENDAWVIEGCYSDLLDIALPQATELIFLNLPLDECIANAQRRPWEPHKYSSKQAQDENLSMLIEWIKQYYEREDTFSYQSHKHLFDSFKGPKKMIEQNQERS
;
A
#
# COMPACT_ATOMS: atom_id res chain seq x y z
N MET A 1 -4.50 -23.00 -7.04
CA MET A 1 -5.07 -22.24 -5.90
C MET A 1 -5.41 -20.85 -6.41
N LEU A 2 -6.46 -20.22 -5.88
CA LEU A 2 -6.75 -18.82 -6.18
C LEU A 2 -5.75 -17.93 -5.43
N HIS A 3 -5.26 -16.86 -6.07
CA HIS A 3 -4.23 -15.99 -5.50
C HIS A 3 -4.88 -14.83 -4.75
N LYS A 4 -4.56 -14.71 -3.46
CA LYS A 4 -4.99 -13.64 -2.55
C LYS A 4 -3.74 -12.98 -1.99
N ILE A 5 -3.37 -11.84 -2.56
CA ILE A 5 -2.05 -11.24 -2.35
C ILE A 5 -2.20 -9.96 -1.53
N VAL A 6 -1.43 -9.85 -0.46
CA VAL A 6 -1.28 -8.59 0.27
C VAL A 6 0.06 -7.96 -0.08
N ILE A 7 0.06 -6.67 -0.42
CA ILE A 7 1.28 -5.91 -0.71
C ILE A 7 1.41 -4.75 0.28
N LEU A 8 2.50 -4.74 1.03
CA LEU A 8 2.79 -3.69 2.01
C LEU A 8 4.14 -3.00 1.75
N GLY A 9 4.34 -1.85 2.40
CA GLY A 9 5.59 -1.10 2.36
C GLY A 9 5.41 0.42 2.36
N ASN A 10 6.53 1.14 2.42
CA ASN A 10 6.55 2.60 2.52
C ASN A 10 5.85 3.29 1.33
N SER A 11 5.50 4.58 1.48
CA SER A 11 5.09 5.38 0.34
C SER A 11 6.25 5.47 -0.68
N GLY A 12 5.93 5.51 -1.97
CA GLY A 12 6.93 5.51 -3.05
C GLY A 12 7.60 4.15 -3.32
N SER A 13 7.31 3.08 -2.58
CA SER A 13 7.95 1.77 -2.78
C SER A 13 7.46 1.00 -4.02
N GLY A 14 6.44 1.48 -4.72
CA GLY A 14 5.93 0.87 -5.96
C GLY A 14 4.78 -0.14 -5.79
N LYS A 15 4.12 -0.18 -4.62
CA LYS A 15 3.02 -1.12 -4.32
C LYS A 15 1.92 -1.12 -5.38
N SER A 16 1.31 0.02 -5.64
CA SER A 16 0.23 0.15 -6.63
C SER A 16 0.70 -0.23 -8.05
N THR A 17 1.97 -0.02 -8.38
CA THR A 17 2.53 -0.47 -9.67
C THR A 17 2.62 -1.99 -9.74
N LEU A 18 3.09 -2.64 -8.68
CA LEU A 18 3.14 -4.10 -8.60
C LEU A 18 1.73 -4.70 -8.59
N ALA A 19 0.80 -4.12 -7.83
CA ALA A 19 -0.59 -4.55 -7.78
C ALA A 19 -1.24 -4.51 -9.17
N LYS A 20 -1.08 -3.40 -9.92
CA LYS A 20 -1.58 -3.30 -11.31
C LYS A 20 -1.00 -4.37 -12.23
N LYS A 21 0.30 -4.66 -12.15
CA LYS A 21 0.93 -5.74 -12.93
C LYS A 21 0.33 -7.12 -12.59
N LEU A 22 0.06 -7.38 -11.31
CA LEU A 22 -0.56 -8.64 -10.86
C LEU A 22 -2.02 -8.74 -11.32
N VAL A 23 -2.78 -7.63 -11.26
CA VAL A 23 -4.14 -7.55 -11.81
C VAL A 23 -4.15 -7.93 -13.29
N GLU A 24 -3.28 -7.33 -14.09
CA GLU A 24 -3.21 -7.60 -15.53
C GLU A 24 -2.79 -9.04 -15.83
N LYS A 25 -1.75 -9.54 -15.14
CA LYS A 25 -1.16 -10.86 -15.40
C LYS A 25 -2.01 -12.01 -14.88
N GLU A 26 -2.60 -11.85 -13.71
CA GLU A 26 -3.26 -12.93 -12.95
C GLU A 26 -4.78 -12.74 -12.83
N LYS A 27 -5.32 -11.64 -13.41
CA LYS A 27 -6.76 -11.32 -13.42
C LYS A 27 -7.36 -11.19 -12.02
N LEU A 28 -6.61 -10.57 -11.12
CA LEU A 28 -7.02 -10.34 -9.74
C LEU A 28 -7.91 -9.11 -9.61
N ALA A 29 -8.88 -9.13 -8.70
CA ALA A 29 -9.51 -7.90 -8.23
C ALA A 29 -8.48 -7.04 -7.46
N HIS A 30 -8.66 -5.73 -7.46
CA HIS A 30 -7.70 -4.80 -6.83
C HIS A 30 -8.38 -3.91 -5.80
N LEU A 31 -7.78 -3.80 -4.62
CA LEU A 31 -8.15 -2.81 -3.62
C LEU A 31 -6.91 -2.02 -3.17
N ASP A 32 -6.91 -0.73 -3.50
CA ASP A 32 -5.99 0.26 -2.94
C ASP A 32 -6.59 0.79 -1.63
N LEU A 33 -5.93 0.52 -0.50
CA LEU A 33 -6.41 0.91 0.82
C LEU A 33 -6.45 2.43 1.02
N ASP A 34 -5.75 3.24 0.22
CA ASP A 34 -5.89 4.70 0.25
C ASP A 34 -7.34 5.14 -0.01
N THR A 35 -8.12 4.34 -0.75
CA THR A 35 -9.54 4.62 -1.08
C THR A 35 -10.48 4.43 0.12
N LEU A 36 -10.09 3.64 1.11
CA LEU A 36 -10.89 3.33 2.30
C LEU A 36 -10.34 4.00 3.57
N ALA A 37 -9.11 4.49 3.49
CA ALA A 37 -8.33 4.96 4.61
C ALA A 37 -8.74 6.33 5.16
N TRP A 38 -9.36 7.17 4.33
CA TRP A 38 -9.55 8.59 4.62
C TRP A 38 -10.96 9.06 4.28
N LEU A 39 -11.47 9.99 5.07
CA LEU A 39 -12.66 10.75 4.75
C LEU A 39 -12.32 11.87 3.75
N PRO A 40 -13.25 12.24 2.84
CA PRO A 40 -13.06 13.34 1.89
C PRO A 40 -13.24 14.70 2.57
N THR A 41 -12.46 15.00 3.61
CA THR A 41 -12.45 16.27 4.34
C THR A 41 -11.18 17.06 4.06
N SER A 42 -11.20 18.38 4.33
CA SER A 42 -10.01 19.23 4.28
C SER A 42 -9.79 19.90 5.64
N PRO A 43 -8.70 19.58 6.39
CA PRO A 43 -7.70 18.56 6.08
C PRO A 43 -8.28 17.12 6.12
N PRO A 44 -7.60 16.15 5.48
CA PRO A 44 -8.05 14.75 5.48
C PRO A 44 -8.08 14.18 6.91
N LYS A 45 -9.10 13.39 7.19
CA LYS A 45 -9.27 12.70 8.49
C LYS A 45 -9.27 11.20 8.27
N ARG A 46 -8.61 10.46 9.16
CA ARG A 46 -8.60 9.00 9.16
C ARG A 46 -10.04 8.48 9.27
N GLN A 47 -10.42 7.56 8.40
CA GLN A 47 -11.70 6.85 8.51
C GLN A 47 -11.72 5.97 9.77
N LEU A 48 -12.90 5.73 10.32
CA LEU A 48 -13.04 4.76 11.41
C LEU A 48 -12.62 3.37 10.93
N ILE A 49 -11.76 2.71 11.70
CA ILE A 49 -11.20 1.39 11.33
C ILE A 49 -12.29 0.36 11.06
N ASP A 50 -13.41 0.40 11.80
CA ASP A 50 -14.52 -0.54 11.62
C ASP A 50 -15.26 -0.34 10.29
N VAL A 51 -15.31 0.91 9.78
CA VAL A 51 -15.88 1.20 8.46
C VAL A 51 -14.96 0.63 7.37
N SER A 52 -13.66 0.96 7.42
CA SER A 52 -12.69 0.43 6.47
C SER A 52 -12.60 -1.10 6.54
N ARG A 53 -12.73 -1.70 7.74
CA ARG A 53 -12.78 -3.15 7.95
C ARG A 53 -13.96 -3.77 7.20
N HIS A 54 -15.15 -3.21 7.37
CA HIS A 54 -16.35 -3.69 6.69
C HIS A 54 -16.16 -3.70 5.18
N ASP A 55 -15.63 -2.61 4.61
CA ASP A 55 -15.41 -2.47 3.17
C ASP A 55 -14.34 -3.47 2.65
N ILE A 56 -13.28 -3.71 3.42
CA ILE A 56 -12.24 -4.72 3.09
C ILE A 56 -12.83 -6.13 3.12
N GLU A 57 -13.59 -6.48 4.16
CA GLU A 57 -14.24 -7.78 4.31
C GLU A 57 -15.27 -8.03 3.21
N GLN A 58 -16.07 -7.02 2.87
CA GLN A 58 -16.99 -7.07 1.75
C GLN A 58 -16.25 -7.33 0.43
N PHE A 59 -15.22 -6.55 0.13
CA PHE A 59 -14.40 -6.75 -1.07
C PHE A 59 -13.82 -8.17 -1.15
N MET A 60 -13.29 -8.70 -0.04
CA MET A 60 -12.76 -10.07 -0.01
C MET A 60 -13.85 -11.14 -0.20
N SER A 61 -15.08 -10.88 0.23
CA SER A 61 -16.21 -11.82 0.09
C SER A 61 -16.76 -11.87 -1.34
N GLU A 62 -16.68 -10.76 -2.08
CA GLU A 62 -17.15 -10.65 -3.45
C GLU A 62 -16.12 -11.15 -4.48
N ASN A 63 -14.87 -11.39 -4.06
CA ASN A 63 -13.76 -11.72 -4.94
C ASN A 63 -12.99 -12.95 -4.48
N ASP A 64 -12.99 -13.99 -5.31
CA ASP A 64 -12.27 -15.25 -5.06
C ASP A 64 -10.75 -15.12 -5.16
N ALA A 65 -10.26 -14.16 -5.97
CA ALA A 65 -8.85 -13.86 -6.18
C ALA A 65 -8.64 -12.34 -6.22
N TRP A 66 -7.68 -11.85 -5.44
CA TRP A 66 -7.51 -10.41 -5.24
C TRP A 66 -6.07 -10.02 -4.89
N VAL A 67 -5.77 -8.75 -5.07
CA VAL A 67 -4.61 -8.06 -4.51
C VAL A 67 -5.07 -6.85 -3.71
N ILE A 68 -4.70 -6.80 -2.44
CA ILE A 68 -4.96 -5.68 -1.52
C ILE A 68 -3.62 -5.04 -1.18
N GLU A 69 -3.50 -3.72 -1.34
CA GLU A 69 -2.24 -3.01 -1.15
C GLU A 69 -2.39 -1.72 -0.34
N GLY A 70 -1.35 -1.38 0.43
CA GLY A 70 -1.32 -0.14 1.20
C GLY A 70 -0.13 -0.02 2.15
N CYS A 71 -0.09 1.06 2.92
CA CYS A 71 0.88 1.29 4.00
C CYS A 71 0.22 1.32 5.39
N TYR A 72 -1.01 0.82 5.50
CA TYR A 72 -1.82 0.85 6.72
C TYR A 72 -1.77 -0.52 7.37
N SER A 73 -0.81 -0.78 8.26
CA SER A 73 -0.66 -2.11 8.85
C SER A 73 -1.94 -2.59 9.56
N ASP A 74 -2.64 -1.67 10.22
CA ASP A 74 -3.93 -1.90 10.88
C ASP A 74 -5.03 -2.39 9.93
N LEU A 75 -5.04 -1.91 8.68
CA LEU A 75 -6.00 -2.36 7.67
C LEU A 75 -5.52 -3.62 6.93
N LEU A 76 -4.23 -3.72 6.64
CA LEU A 76 -3.66 -4.89 5.98
C LEU A 76 -3.83 -6.17 6.81
N ASP A 77 -3.72 -6.05 8.14
CA ASP A 77 -3.91 -7.16 9.09
C ASP A 77 -5.27 -7.84 8.93
N ILE A 78 -6.30 -7.10 8.51
CA ILE A 78 -7.67 -7.60 8.26
C ILE A 78 -7.67 -8.64 7.11
N ALA A 79 -6.83 -8.43 6.10
CA ALA A 79 -6.75 -9.30 4.92
C ALA A 79 -5.81 -10.50 5.10
N LEU A 80 -4.84 -10.41 6.03
CA LEU A 80 -3.81 -11.43 6.21
C LEU A 80 -4.36 -12.85 6.49
N PRO A 81 -5.42 -13.07 7.29
CA PRO A 81 -5.94 -14.40 7.54
C PRO A 81 -6.41 -15.15 6.27
N GLN A 82 -6.77 -14.41 5.22
CA GLN A 82 -7.20 -14.99 3.94
C GLN A 82 -6.12 -14.94 2.85
N ALA A 83 -5.00 -14.24 3.10
CA ALA A 83 -3.95 -14.07 2.13
C ALA A 83 -3.19 -15.38 1.89
N THR A 84 -2.94 -15.69 0.62
CA THR A 84 -2.09 -16.80 0.19
C THR A 84 -0.63 -16.38 0.00
N GLU A 85 -0.38 -15.08 -0.22
CA GLU A 85 0.97 -14.53 -0.35
C GLU A 85 1.05 -13.13 0.28
N LEU A 86 2.17 -12.85 0.94
CA LEU A 86 2.52 -11.52 1.44
C LEU A 86 3.78 -10.98 0.75
N ILE A 87 3.67 -9.79 0.17
CA ILE A 87 4.80 -9.11 -0.48
C ILE A 87 5.11 -7.83 0.28
N PHE A 88 6.34 -7.71 0.79
CA PHE A 88 6.82 -6.49 1.43
C PHE A 88 7.83 -5.78 0.51
N LEU A 89 7.43 -4.62 -0.02
CA LEU A 89 8.32 -3.70 -0.73
C LEU A 89 9.08 -2.81 0.26
N ASN A 90 10.27 -3.27 0.66
CA ASN A 90 11.16 -2.62 1.60
C ASN A 90 12.35 -1.94 0.88
N LEU A 91 12.04 -1.05 -0.07
CA LEU A 91 13.06 -0.35 -0.86
C LEU A 91 13.82 0.70 -0.02
N PRO A 92 15.06 1.06 -0.40
CA PRO A 92 15.78 2.19 0.17
C PRO A 92 14.97 3.49 0.08
N LEU A 93 15.18 4.39 1.06
CA LEU A 93 14.47 5.68 1.11
C LEU A 93 14.71 6.49 -0.16
N ASP A 94 15.94 6.54 -0.66
CA ASP A 94 16.29 7.31 -1.85
C ASP A 94 15.54 6.81 -3.10
N GLU A 95 15.31 5.51 -3.22
CA GLU A 95 14.49 4.96 -4.31
C GLU A 95 13.01 5.33 -4.15
N CYS A 96 12.48 5.29 -2.92
CA CYS A 96 11.10 5.70 -2.63
C CYS A 96 10.89 7.19 -2.93
N ILE A 97 11.86 8.04 -2.54
CA ILE A 97 11.86 9.48 -2.82
C ILE A 97 11.94 9.72 -4.33
N ALA A 98 12.86 9.06 -5.03
CA ALA A 98 13.00 9.19 -6.48
C ALA A 98 11.73 8.74 -7.22
N ASN A 99 11.01 7.75 -6.70
CA ASN A 99 9.71 7.34 -7.25
C ASN A 99 8.63 8.38 -6.99
N ALA A 100 8.57 8.98 -5.80
CA ALA A 100 7.63 10.05 -5.48
C ALA A 100 7.85 11.28 -6.38
N GLN A 101 9.10 11.67 -6.63
CA GLN A 101 9.46 12.79 -7.51
C GLN A 101 9.09 12.54 -8.98
N ARG A 102 9.19 11.30 -9.46
CA ARG A 102 8.89 10.92 -10.85
C ARG A 102 7.43 10.52 -11.06
N ARG A 103 6.59 10.61 -10.04
CA ARG A 103 5.22 10.09 -10.08
C ARG A 103 4.38 10.90 -11.08
N PRO A 104 3.67 10.24 -12.03
CA PRO A 104 2.73 10.94 -12.89
C PRO A 104 1.57 11.51 -12.05
N TRP A 105 0.76 12.38 -12.65
CA TRP A 105 -0.43 12.90 -11.98
C TRP A 105 -1.39 11.77 -11.60
N GLU A 106 -1.83 11.77 -10.34
CA GLU A 106 -2.80 10.83 -9.79
C GLU A 106 -4.17 11.49 -9.65
N PRO A 107 -5.04 11.42 -10.66
CA PRO A 107 -6.33 12.14 -10.67
C PRO A 107 -7.32 11.63 -9.61
N HIS A 108 -7.09 10.43 -9.07
CA HIS A 108 -7.88 9.88 -7.96
C HIS A 108 -7.47 10.40 -6.59
N LYS A 109 -6.29 11.06 -6.48
CA LYS A 109 -5.76 11.64 -5.23
C LYS A 109 -5.72 13.16 -5.25
N TYR A 110 -5.47 13.76 -6.42
CA TYR A 110 -5.26 15.20 -6.57
C TYR A 110 -6.09 15.75 -7.72
N SER A 111 -6.66 16.93 -7.52
CA SER A 111 -7.44 17.65 -8.53
C SER A 111 -6.60 18.12 -9.73
N SER A 112 -5.28 18.27 -9.57
CA SER A 112 -4.34 18.64 -10.64
C SER A 112 -2.92 18.17 -10.33
N LYS A 113 -2.04 18.17 -11.35
CA LYS A 113 -0.60 17.93 -11.16
C LYS A 113 0.03 18.97 -10.23
N GLN A 114 -0.42 20.22 -10.30
CA GLN A 114 0.06 21.28 -9.42
C GLN A 114 -0.27 20.98 -7.95
N ALA A 115 -1.51 20.58 -7.64
CA ALA A 115 -1.90 20.24 -6.27
C ALA A 115 -1.14 19.01 -5.72
N GLN A 116 -0.75 18.08 -6.60
CA GLN A 116 0.14 16.98 -6.24
C GLN A 116 1.56 17.46 -5.94
N ASP A 117 2.09 18.38 -6.75
CA ASP A 117 3.45 18.92 -6.58
C ASP A 117 3.58 19.78 -5.32
N GLU A 118 2.53 20.51 -4.96
CA GLU A 118 2.46 21.27 -3.70
C GLU A 118 2.55 20.34 -2.46
N ASN A 119 2.08 19.09 -2.57
CA ASN A 119 2.18 18.08 -1.51
C ASN A 119 3.50 17.29 -1.52
N LEU A 120 4.35 17.43 -2.53
CA LEU A 120 5.54 16.60 -2.71
C LEU A 120 6.53 16.73 -1.55
N SER A 121 6.75 17.95 -1.04
CA SER A 121 7.68 18.18 0.09
C SER A 121 7.22 17.45 1.36
N MET A 122 5.91 17.51 1.66
CA MET A 122 5.33 16.78 2.78
C MET A 122 5.46 15.27 2.59
N LEU A 123 5.19 14.77 1.38
CA LEU A 123 5.33 13.35 1.05
C LEU A 123 6.78 12.85 1.18
N ILE A 124 7.77 13.64 0.75
CA ILE A 124 9.19 13.28 0.89
C ILE A 124 9.56 13.16 2.37
N GLU A 125 9.12 14.11 3.20
CA GLU A 125 9.36 14.06 4.63
C GLU A 125 8.68 12.86 5.28
N TRP A 126 7.44 12.57 4.88
CA TRP A 126 6.73 11.35 5.26
C TRP A 126 7.49 10.08 4.86
N ILE A 127 8.10 10.02 3.67
CA ILE A 127 8.89 8.86 3.24
C ILE A 127 10.11 8.67 4.15
N LYS A 128 10.83 9.76 4.47
CA LYS A 128 12.07 9.72 5.27
C LYS A 128 11.86 9.21 6.69
N GLN A 129 10.76 9.58 7.32
CA GLN A 129 10.45 9.20 8.70
C GLN A 129 10.04 7.72 8.86
N TYR A 130 10.07 6.91 7.79
CA TYR A 130 9.57 5.54 7.80
C TYR A 130 10.19 4.63 8.87
N TYR A 131 11.47 4.78 9.14
CA TYR A 131 12.18 3.99 10.16
C TYR A 131 12.09 4.59 11.57
N GLU A 132 11.59 5.83 11.69
CA GLU A 132 11.52 6.60 12.94
C GLU A 132 10.12 6.61 13.54
N ARG A 133 9.07 6.53 12.70
CA ARG A 133 7.69 6.44 13.18
C ARG A 133 7.46 5.16 13.97
N GLU A 134 6.52 5.24 14.92
CA GLU A 134 6.04 4.10 15.72
C GLU A 134 4.55 3.80 15.46
N ASP A 135 4.00 4.37 14.39
CA ASP A 135 2.59 4.22 14.00
C ASP A 135 2.37 3.04 13.04
N THR A 136 1.14 2.89 12.56
CA THR A 136 0.72 1.82 11.63
C THR A 136 1.32 1.96 10.23
N PHE A 137 2.06 3.04 9.96
CA PHE A 137 2.74 3.33 8.70
C PHE A 137 4.25 3.10 8.76
N SER A 138 4.76 2.70 9.92
CA SER A 138 6.18 2.56 10.21
C SER A 138 6.78 1.28 9.64
N TYR A 139 8.10 1.28 9.48
CA TYR A 139 8.86 0.08 9.19
C TYR A 139 8.63 -0.99 10.26
N GLN A 140 8.61 -0.61 11.53
CA GLN A 140 8.45 -1.56 12.64
C GLN A 140 7.11 -2.30 12.55
N SER A 141 6.01 -1.57 12.29
CA SER A 141 4.69 -2.17 12.14
C SER A 141 4.58 -3.07 10.90
N HIS A 142 5.11 -2.61 9.77
CA HIS A 142 5.19 -3.42 8.54
C HIS A 142 6.03 -4.69 8.72
N LYS A 143 7.17 -4.59 9.39
CA LYS A 143 8.05 -5.72 9.70
C LYS A 143 7.36 -6.70 10.64
N HIS A 144 6.61 -6.21 11.62
CA HIS A 144 5.82 -7.04 12.52
C HIS A 144 4.79 -7.89 11.76
N LEU A 145 3.99 -7.28 10.87
CA LEU A 145 3.05 -8.02 10.01
C LEU A 145 3.77 -9.04 9.12
N PHE A 146 4.90 -8.65 8.53
CA PHE A 146 5.67 -9.55 7.70
C PHE A 146 6.19 -10.76 8.48
N ASP A 147 6.70 -10.56 9.69
CA ASP A 147 7.25 -11.62 10.53
C ASP A 147 6.17 -12.54 11.10
N SER A 148 5.00 -11.98 11.44
CA SER A 148 3.86 -12.73 11.98
C SER A 148 3.22 -13.66 10.95
N PHE A 149 3.20 -13.26 9.67
CA PHE A 149 2.63 -14.05 8.58
C PHE A 149 3.37 -15.38 8.37
N LYS A 150 2.62 -16.49 8.34
CA LYS A 150 3.15 -17.87 8.26
C LYS A 150 3.11 -18.47 6.85
N GLY A 151 2.35 -17.87 5.94
CA GLY A 151 2.26 -18.32 4.55
C GLY A 151 3.48 -17.89 3.71
N PRO A 152 3.45 -18.20 2.40
CA PRO A 152 4.42 -17.71 1.43
C PRO A 152 4.61 -16.19 1.52
N LYS A 153 5.83 -15.75 1.80
CA LYS A 153 6.15 -14.32 1.90
C LYS A 153 7.48 -13.99 1.26
N LYS A 154 7.56 -12.80 0.67
CA LYS A 154 8.80 -12.28 0.08
C LYS A 154 9.00 -10.81 0.40
N MET A 155 10.24 -10.44 0.67
CA MET A 155 10.67 -9.06 0.79
C MET A 155 11.41 -8.66 -0.49
N ILE A 156 11.10 -7.49 -1.01
CA ILE A 156 11.75 -6.90 -2.19
C ILE A 156 12.43 -5.61 -1.73
N GLU A 157 13.76 -5.59 -1.83
CA GLU A 157 14.60 -4.51 -1.30
C GLU A 157 15.27 -3.68 -2.41
N GLN A 158 14.94 -3.96 -3.67
CA GLN A 158 15.45 -3.23 -4.82
C GLN A 158 14.41 -3.26 -5.93
N ASN A 159 14.36 -2.22 -6.76
CA ASN A 159 13.59 -2.29 -7.99
C ASN A 159 14.13 -3.45 -8.85
N GLN A 160 13.31 -4.45 -9.12
CA GLN A 160 13.63 -5.42 -10.17
C GLN A 160 13.70 -4.63 -11.48
N GLU A 161 14.84 -4.73 -12.16
CA GLU A 161 15.25 -3.84 -13.24
C GLU A 161 14.13 -3.56 -14.24
N ARG A 162 14.10 -2.30 -14.70
CA ARG A 162 13.37 -1.85 -15.88
C ARG A 162 13.97 -2.57 -17.09
N SER A 163 13.58 -3.80 -17.35
CA SER A 163 13.79 -4.45 -18.65
C SER A 163 12.90 -3.79 -19.70
#